data_AF-A0A022W7I6-F1
#
_entry.id   AF-A0A022W7I6-F1
#
_cell.length_a   1.000
_cell.length_b   1.000
_cell.length_c   1.000
_cell.angle_alpha   90.00
_cell.angle_beta   90.00
_cell.angle_gamma   90.00
#
_symmetry.space_group_name_H-M   'P 1'
#
loop_
_entity.id
_entity.type
_entity.pdbx_description
1 polymer ?
#
loop_
_entity_poly.entity_id
_entity_poly.type
_entity_poly.pdbx_seq_one_letter_code
_entity_poly.pdbx_strand_id
1 'polypeptide(L)'
;MTGLLEGYPAAHLGLVVLLLAGVFWICLKVAPTTRKVPATGFPVIKLKSNDMEPGLIEGSKLYPDQPYEIQVPAKQMIILPRKYLDEIKRFPESQMSFKALVKDAMAGEYTFIATHDHSLVTALRRDLTQNIVHAHELLQEEATSVVKHKLGFCGNDYAPVKLLPTLLDMVSSMTSRVLVGPPLCHNKEWLGCLLKYTEDAFKAGMILHMTPSIIHPLLNSLLPQLWAVRRHYATVKRLVTAYLLVRYDN
;
A
#
# COMPACT_ATOMS: atom_id res chain seq x y z
N MET A 1 -22.20 -39.62 21.47
CA MET A 1 -21.41 -38.97 20.38
C MET A 1 -20.08 -38.49 20.95
N THR A 2 -19.32 -39.40 21.55
CA THR A 2 -18.13 -39.16 22.38
C THR A 2 -17.15 -40.27 22.07
N GLY A 3 -16.56 -40.24 20.87
CA GLY A 3 -15.71 -41.34 20.39
C GLY A 3 -14.88 -41.02 19.13
N LEU A 4 -14.61 -39.75 18.83
CA LEU A 4 -13.77 -39.34 17.69
C LEU A 4 -12.63 -38.38 18.07
N LEU A 5 -12.36 -38.21 19.36
CA LEU A 5 -11.27 -37.34 19.87
C LEU A 5 -10.32 -38.06 20.84
N GLU A 6 -10.22 -39.39 20.75
CA GLU A 6 -9.14 -40.13 21.40
C GLU A 6 -8.04 -40.45 20.39
N GLY A 7 -6.82 -39.97 20.68
CA GLY A 7 -5.61 -40.59 20.15
C GLY A 7 -4.94 -39.92 18.95
N TYR A 8 -4.60 -38.63 19.03
CA TYR A 8 -3.46 -38.12 18.26
C TYR A 8 -2.30 -37.83 19.22
N PRO A 9 -1.26 -38.68 19.25
CA PRO A 9 -0.08 -38.45 20.09
C PRO A 9 0.50 -37.07 19.78
N ALA A 10 0.84 -36.30 20.82
CA ALA A 10 1.47 -34.97 20.69
C ALA A 10 2.71 -34.98 19.76
N ALA A 11 3.34 -36.14 19.59
CA ALA A 11 4.42 -36.38 18.64
C ALA A 11 4.02 -36.16 17.16
N HIS A 12 2.80 -36.52 16.73
CA HIS A 12 2.35 -36.27 15.36
C HIS A 12 2.08 -34.79 15.13
N LEU A 13 1.55 -34.07 16.13
CA LEU A 13 1.39 -32.63 16.04
C LEU A 13 2.75 -31.93 15.91
N GLY A 14 3.74 -32.34 16.71
CA GLY A 14 5.10 -31.82 16.64
C GLY A 14 5.78 -32.12 15.29
N LEU A 15 5.59 -33.32 14.75
CA LEU A 15 6.14 -33.72 13.46
C LEU A 15 5.49 -32.96 12.29
N VAL A 16 4.18 -32.70 12.36
CA VAL A 16 3.47 -31.84 11.40
C VAL A 16 3.96 -30.40 11.49
N VAL A 17 4.17 -29.85 12.69
CA VAL A 17 4.73 -28.49 12.86
C VAL A 17 6.15 -28.40 12.30
N LEU A 18 7.00 -29.39 12.53
CA LEU A 18 8.36 -29.44 11.98
C LEU A 18 8.38 -29.59 10.46
N LEU A 19 7.47 -30.39 9.89
CA LEU A 19 7.32 -30.53 8.44
C LEU A 19 6.81 -29.22 7.82
N LEU A 20 5.81 -28.57 8.44
CA LEU A 20 5.32 -27.26 7.98
C LEU A 20 6.40 -26.19 8.10
N ALA A 21 7.20 -26.20 9.16
CA ALA A 21 8.34 -25.29 9.33
C ALA A 21 9.45 -25.56 8.31
N GLY A 22 9.72 -26.84 8.00
CA GLY A 22 10.67 -27.24 6.97
C GLY A 22 10.22 -26.86 5.57
N VAL A 23 8.94 -27.10 5.24
CA VAL A 23 8.32 -26.64 3.98
C VAL A 23 8.32 -25.11 3.92
N PHE A 24 8.01 -24.41 5.01
CA PHE A 24 8.07 -22.95 5.08
C PHE A 24 9.49 -22.42 4.87
N TRP A 25 10.51 -23.05 5.46
CA TRP A 25 11.91 -22.69 5.25
C TRP A 25 12.33 -22.94 3.80
N ILE A 26 12.02 -24.11 3.24
CA ILE A 26 12.31 -24.44 1.84
C ILE A 26 11.60 -23.45 0.92
N CYS A 27 10.32 -23.14 1.19
CA CYS A 27 9.56 -22.12 0.49
C CYS A 27 10.25 -20.76 0.56
N LEU A 28 10.70 -20.29 1.73
CA LEU A 28 11.43 -19.02 1.86
C LEU A 28 12.75 -19.01 1.07
N LYS A 29 13.49 -20.13 1.03
CA LYS A 29 14.73 -20.22 0.23
C LYS A 29 14.50 -20.36 -1.27
N VAL A 30 13.38 -20.95 -1.69
CA VAL A 30 13.05 -21.21 -3.10
C VAL A 30 12.23 -20.06 -3.71
N ALA A 31 11.56 -19.24 -2.90
CA ALA A 31 10.81 -18.05 -3.31
C ALA A 31 11.60 -17.11 -4.24
N PRO A 32 12.81 -16.63 -3.89
CA PRO A 32 13.56 -15.73 -4.77
C PRO A 32 13.98 -16.40 -6.09
N THR A 33 14.12 -17.72 -6.11
CA THR A 33 14.62 -18.50 -7.26
C THR A 33 13.54 -18.88 -8.26
N THR A 34 12.27 -18.82 -7.87
CA THR A 34 11.13 -19.24 -8.72
C THR A 34 10.59 -18.14 -9.63
N ARG A 35 10.90 -16.86 -9.36
CA ARG A 35 10.64 -15.76 -10.30
C ARG A 35 11.68 -15.82 -11.43
N LYS A 36 11.42 -16.64 -12.45
CA LYS A 36 12.16 -16.60 -13.72
C LYS A 36 11.87 -15.27 -14.41
N VAL A 37 12.77 -14.31 -14.26
CA VAL A 37 12.71 -13.03 -14.97
C VAL A 37 13.35 -13.24 -16.36
N PRO A 38 12.70 -12.84 -17.46
CA PRO A 38 13.31 -12.93 -18.78
C PRO A 38 14.61 -12.11 -18.83
N ALA A 39 15.64 -12.67 -19.44
CA ALA A 39 16.91 -11.98 -19.62
C ALA A 39 16.70 -10.76 -20.52
N THR A 40 17.00 -9.57 -20.01
CA THR A 40 16.81 -8.29 -20.72
C THR A 40 18.01 -7.93 -21.59
N GLY A 41 19.19 -8.50 -21.31
CA GLY A 41 20.44 -8.15 -21.98
C GLY A 41 21.03 -6.79 -21.59
N PHE A 42 20.39 -6.06 -20.66
CA PHE A 42 20.89 -4.78 -20.18
C PHE A 42 21.97 -4.94 -19.10
N PRO A 43 22.85 -3.94 -18.93
CA PRO A 43 23.79 -3.92 -17.82
C PRO A 43 23.04 -3.92 -16.47
N VAL A 44 23.48 -4.77 -15.54
CA VAL A 44 22.84 -4.95 -14.23
C VAL A 44 23.66 -4.32 -13.12
N ILE A 45 23.01 -3.51 -12.29
CA ILE A 45 23.58 -2.90 -11.09
C ILE A 45 23.05 -3.64 -9.88
N LYS A 46 23.98 -4.22 -9.13
CA LYS A 46 23.66 -4.97 -7.92
C LYS A 46 23.61 -4.02 -6.73
N LEU A 47 22.46 -3.95 -6.09
CA LEU A 47 22.32 -3.20 -4.84
C LEU A 47 22.92 -3.98 -3.68
N LYS A 48 23.51 -3.25 -2.72
CA LYS A 48 24.00 -3.82 -1.45
C LYS A 48 22.90 -3.88 -0.38
N SER A 49 21.83 -3.11 -0.53
CA SER A 49 20.71 -3.00 0.40
C SER A 49 19.41 -2.74 -0.37
N ASN A 50 18.29 -2.60 0.35
CA ASN A 50 17.00 -2.19 -0.25
C ASN A 50 16.97 -0.70 -0.67
N ASP A 51 18.03 0.06 -0.37
CA ASP A 51 18.15 1.44 -0.81
C ASP A 51 18.57 1.48 -2.29
N MET A 52 17.70 2.07 -3.13
CA MET A 52 17.93 2.18 -4.56
C MET A 52 18.78 3.39 -4.94
N GLU A 53 18.88 4.39 -4.07
CA GLU A 53 19.55 5.66 -4.39
C GLU A 53 21.00 5.45 -4.87
N PRO A 54 21.85 4.63 -4.19
CA PRO A 54 23.21 4.39 -4.66
C PRO A 54 23.26 3.76 -6.06
N GLY A 55 22.36 2.81 -6.34
CA GLY A 55 22.30 2.14 -7.64
C GLY A 55 21.81 3.05 -8.76
N LEU A 56 20.88 3.96 -8.46
CA LEU A 56 20.42 4.98 -9.42
C LEU A 56 21.53 5.99 -9.74
N ILE A 57 22.29 6.43 -8.73
CA ILE A 57 23.42 7.34 -8.93
C ILE A 57 24.53 6.68 -9.75
N GLU A 58 24.90 5.45 -9.39
CA GLU A 58 25.93 4.68 -10.09
C GLU A 58 25.51 4.40 -11.54
N GLY A 59 24.28 3.94 -11.75
CA GLY A 59 23.79 3.61 -13.08
C GLY A 59 23.63 4.81 -13.99
N SER A 60 23.18 5.93 -13.46
CA SER A 60 23.09 7.16 -14.25
C SER A 60 24.47 7.68 -14.68
N LYS A 61 25.54 7.38 -13.90
CA LYS A 61 26.92 7.73 -14.27
C LYS A 61 27.51 6.77 -15.30
N LEU A 62 27.30 5.47 -15.13
CA LEU A 62 27.85 4.44 -16.03
C LEU A 62 27.08 4.36 -17.36
N TYR A 63 25.78 4.63 -17.33
CA TYR A 63 24.84 4.37 -18.41
C TYR A 63 23.92 5.59 -18.67
N PRO A 64 24.46 6.77 -19.03
CA PRO A 64 23.67 8.00 -19.18
C PRO A 64 22.65 7.92 -20.32
N ASP A 65 23.01 7.24 -21.42
CA ASP A 65 22.24 7.19 -22.67
C ASP A 65 21.72 5.80 -23.03
N GLN A 66 21.90 4.81 -22.15
CA GLN A 66 21.43 3.45 -22.37
C GLN A 66 20.61 2.93 -21.19
N PRO A 67 19.59 2.09 -21.43
CA PRO A 67 18.88 1.41 -20.35
C PRO A 67 19.82 0.55 -19.51
N TYR A 68 19.53 0.49 -18.22
CA TYR A 68 20.21 -0.40 -17.29
C TYR A 68 19.20 -0.98 -16.29
N GLU A 69 19.59 -2.06 -15.63
CA GLU A 69 18.77 -2.75 -14.64
C GLU A 69 19.28 -2.49 -13.23
N ILE A 70 18.34 -2.32 -12.30
CA ILE A 70 18.58 -2.41 -10.86
C ILE A 70 17.85 -3.64 -10.34
N GLN A 71 18.59 -4.53 -9.67
CA GLN A 71 18.00 -5.67 -8.97
C GLN A 71 17.43 -5.23 -7.63
N VAL A 72 16.09 -5.25 -7.48
CA VAL A 72 15.42 -5.13 -6.19
C VAL A 72 14.84 -6.47 -5.73
N PRO A 73 14.72 -6.73 -4.41
CA PRO A 73 14.30 -8.04 -3.89
C PRO A 73 12.96 -8.53 -4.44
N ALA A 74 12.05 -7.61 -4.76
CA ALA A 74 10.74 -7.96 -5.28
C ALA A 74 10.74 -8.19 -6.80
N LYS A 75 11.49 -7.43 -7.60
CA LYS A 75 11.39 -7.48 -9.06
C LYS A 75 12.63 -6.89 -9.75
N GLN A 76 12.84 -7.25 -11.02
CA GLN A 76 13.74 -6.49 -11.89
C GLN A 76 13.13 -5.12 -12.19
N MET A 77 13.91 -4.06 -12.06
CA MET A 77 13.53 -2.70 -12.43
C MET A 77 14.48 -2.18 -13.53
N ILE A 78 13.92 -1.83 -14.69
CA ILE A 78 14.67 -1.26 -15.81
C ILE A 78 14.59 0.26 -15.69
N ILE A 79 15.74 0.91 -15.66
CA ILE A 79 15.88 2.36 -15.67
C ILE A 79 16.11 2.79 -17.11
N LEU A 80 15.25 3.68 -17.60
CA LEU A 80 15.28 4.19 -18.96
C LEU A 80 15.87 5.61 -18.99
N PRO A 81 16.75 5.92 -19.95
CA PRO A 81 17.21 7.29 -20.18
C PRO A 81 16.04 8.24 -20.46
N ARG A 82 16.18 9.50 -20.03
CA ARG A 82 15.12 10.52 -20.11
C ARG A 82 14.59 10.75 -21.53
N LYS A 83 15.41 10.50 -22.57
CA LYS A 83 15.00 10.63 -23.98
C LYS A 83 13.81 9.75 -24.38
N TYR A 84 13.59 8.64 -23.67
CA TYR A 84 12.45 7.73 -23.94
C TYR A 84 11.17 8.15 -23.22
N LEU A 85 11.19 9.19 -22.36
CA LEU A 85 10.06 9.56 -21.51
C LEU A 85 8.80 9.91 -22.32
N ASP A 86 8.96 10.66 -23.41
CA ASP A 86 7.82 11.08 -24.23
C ASP A 86 7.24 9.92 -25.06
N GLU A 87 8.05 8.91 -25.36
CA GLU A 87 7.59 7.67 -25.99
C GLU A 87 6.80 6.83 -25.00
N ILE A 88 7.35 6.60 -23.79
CA ILE A 88 6.71 5.82 -22.71
C ILE A 88 5.32 6.37 -22.38
N LYS A 89 5.17 7.69 -22.28
CA LYS A 89 3.89 8.35 -21.98
C LYS A 89 2.81 8.10 -23.04
N ARG A 90 3.18 7.73 -24.27
CA ARG A 90 2.22 7.48 -25.37
C ARG A 90 1.73 6.04 -25.39
N PHE A 91 2.37 5.13 -24.66
CA PHE A 91 1.92 3.74 -24.64
C PHE A 91 0.56 3.61 -23.97
N PRO A 92 -0.33 2.77 -24.53
CA PRO A 92 -1.61 2.48 -23.89
C PRO A 92 -1.40 1.70 -22.59
N GLU A 93 -2.36 1.81 -21.65
CA GLU A 93 -2.32 1.08 -20.38
C GLU A 93 -2.24 -0.44 -20.57
N SER A 94 -2.73 -0.98 -21.69
CA SER A 94 -2.64 -2.41 -22.01
C SER A 94 -1.20 -2.91 -22.24
N GLN A 95 -0.28 -2.01 -22.61
CA GLN A 95 1.14 -2.33 -22.82
C GLN A 95 2.00 -1.90 -21.63
N MET A 96 1.73 -0.72 -21.05
CA MET A 96 2.40 -0.23 -19.85
C MET A 96 1.40 0.32 -18.83
N SER A 97 1.23 -0.39 -17.71
CA SER A 97 0.27 -0.02 -16.67
C SER A 97 0.96 0.26 -15.34
N PHE A 98 0.89 1.51 -14.89
CA PHE A 98 1.28 1.90 -13.54
C PHE A 98 0.40 1.22 -12.48
N LYS A 99 -0.90 1.09 -12.75
CA LYS A 99 -1.84 0.40 -11.86
C LYS A 99 -1.45 -1.07 -11.66
N ALA A 100 -1.10 -1.77 -12.73
CA ALA A 100 -0.65 -3.17 -12.64
C ALA A 100 0.65 -3.30 -11.84
N LEU A 101 1.60 -2.35 -12.03
CA LEU A 101 2.82 -2.30 -11.24
C LEU A 101 2.52 -2.13 -9.74
N VAL A 102 1.67 -1.16 -9.37
CA VAL A 102 1.30 -0.93 -7.96
C VAL A 102 0.55 -2.13 -7.40
N LYS A 103 -0.36 -2.74 -8.17
CA LYS A 103 -1.11 -3.93 -7.76
C LYS A 103 -0.17 -5.12 -7.49
N ASP A 104 0.82 -5.37 -8.35
CA ASP A 104 1.82 -6.41 -8.11
C ASP A 104 2.67 -6.06 -6.89
N ALA A 105 3.25 -4.86 -6.82
CA ALA A 105 4.17 -4.42 -5.76
C ALA A 105 3.55 -4.36 -4.35
N MET A 106 2.23 -4.20 -4.27
CA MET A 106 1.50 -4.14 -2.99
C MET A 106 0.69 -5.41 -2.72
N ALA A 107 0.88 -6.46 -3.53
CA ALA A 107 0.07 -7.68 -3.48
C ALA A 107 -1.44 -7.37 -3.42
N GLY A 108 -1.92 -6.54 -4.35
CA GLY A 108 -3.26 -5.96 -4.38
C GLY A 108 -4.40 -6.97 -4.38
N GLU A 109 -4.16 -8.21 -4.83
CA GLU A 109 -5.12 -9.33 -4.69
C GLU A 109 -5.49 -9.61 -3.23
N TYR A 110 -4.58 -9.33 -2.30
CA TYR A 110 -4.74 -9.57 -0.87
C TYR A 110 -4.95 -8.29 -0.07
N THR A 111 -4.32 -7.18 -0.50
CA THR A 111 -4.36 -5.89 0.22
C THR A 111 -5.46 -4.95 -0.27
N PHE A 112 -6.10 -5.27 -1.40
CA PHE A 112 -7.04 -4.41 -2.13
C PHE A 112 -6.44 -3.11 -2.70
N ILE A 113 -5.11 -2.92 -2.66
CA ILE A 113 -4.47 -1.76 -3.29
C ILE A 113 -4.51 -1.91 -4.82
N ALA A 114 -4.84 -0.81 -5.50
CA ALA A 114 -4.91 -0.73 -6.97
C ALA A 114 -5.90 -1.70 -7.63
N THR A 115 -6.97 -2.10 -6.90
CA THR A 115 -8.07 -2.93 -7.42
C THR A 115 -9.27 -2.13 -7.93
N HIS A 116 -9.25 -0.80 -7.77
CA HIS A 116 -10.32 0.09 -8.22
C HIS A 116 -10.54 0.04 -9.73
N ASP A 117 -11.76 0.29 -10.20
CA ASP A 117 -12.05 0.38 -11.63
C ASP A 117 -11.58 1.73 -12.23
N HIS A 118 -11.35 1.77 -13.54
CA HIS A 118 -10.96 2.98 -14.27
C HIS A 118 -12.06 4.07 -14.19
N SER A 119 -13.32 3.66 -14.05
CA SER A 119 -14.46 4.55 -13.81
C SER A 119 -14.26 5.43 -12.57
N LEU A 120 -13.73 4.90 -11.47
CA LEU A 120 -13.48 5.66 -10.24
C LEU A 120 -12.44 6.77 -10.46
N VAL A 121 -11.34 6.47 -11.15
CA VAL A 121 -10.29 7.46 -11.44
C VAL A 121 -10.83 8.57 -12.34
N THR A 122 -11.66 8.20 -13.31
CA THR A 122 -12.28 9.16 -14.24
C THR A 122 -13.27 10.07 -13.50
N ALA A 123 -14.12 9.50 -12.66
CA ALA A 123 -15.05 10.24 -11.82
C ALA A 123 -14.31 11.19 -10.88
N LEU A 124 -13.32 10.71 -10.13
CA LEU A 124 -12.51 11.56 -9.25
C LEU A 124 -11.83 12.69 -10.01
N ARG A 125 -11.19 12.41 -11.16
CA ARG A 125 -10.56 13.47 -11.98
C ARG A 125 -11.58 14.51 -12.41
N ARG A 126 -12.74 14.09 -12.91
CA ARG A 126 -13.79 15.00 -13.37
C ARG A 126 -14.36 15.81 -12.21
N ASP A 127 -14.81 15.13 -11.16
CA ASP A 127 -15.58 15.73 -10.08
C ASP A 127 -14.70 16.64 -9.21
N LEU A 128 -13.45 16.25 -8.92
CA LEU A 128 -12.51 17.11 -8.20
C LEU A 128 -12.11 18.33 -9.02
N THR A 129 -11.89 18.17 -10.33
CA THR A 129 -11.51 19.30 -11.20
C THR A 129 -12.67 20.29 -11.34
N GLN A 130 -13.90 19.78 -11.51
CA GLN A 130 -15.09 20.62 -11.62
C GLN A 130 -15.43 21.36 -10.32
N ASN A 131 -15.15 20.75 -9.17
CA ASN A 131 -15.46 21.30 -7.85
C ASN A 131 -14.23 21.86 -7.12
N ILE A 132 -13.14 22.17 -7.82
CA ILE A 132 -11.85 22.52 -7.19
C ILE A 132 -11.94 23.78 -6.30
N VAL A 133 -12.74 24.77 -6.71
CA VAL A 133 -12.95 26.01 -5.95
C VAL A 133 -13.63 25.69 -4.61
N HIS A 134 -14.71 24.91 -4.66
CA HIS A 134 -15.42 24.51 -3.45
C HIS A 134 -14.56 23.61 -2.55
N ALA A 135 -13.80 22.67 -3.14
CA ALA A 135 -12.85 21.85 -2.40
C ALA A 135 -11.79 22.70 -1.68
N HIS A 136 -11.29 23.77 -2.32
CA HIS A 136 -10.34 24.70 -1.72
C HIS A 136 -10.93 25.45 -0.53
N GLU A 137 -12.17 25.95 -0.63
CA GLU A 137 -12.86 26.60 0.49
C GLU A 137 -12.99 25.66 1.70
N LEU A 138 -13.45 24.43 1.48
CA LEU A 138 -13.55 23.39 2.51
C LEU A 138 -12.20 23.06 3.14
N LEU A 139 -11.13 23.01 2.33
CA LEU A 139 -9.77 22.77 2.82
C LEU A 139 -9.26 23.93 3.68
N GLN A 140 -9.54 25.18 3.31
CA GLN A 140 -9.07 26.35 4.04
C GLN A 140 -9.73 26.47 5.43
N GLU A 141 -11.04 26.23 5.48
CA GLU A 141 -11.79 26.16 6.75
C GLU A 141 -11.22 25.07 7.66
N GLU A 142 -11.05 23.86 7.13
CA GLU A 142 -10.56 22.71 7.88
C GLU A 142 -9.11 22.88 8.31
N ALA A 143 -8.25 23.41 7.43
CA ALA A 143 -6.84 23.69 7.75
C ALA A 143 -6.73 24.61 8.96
N THR A 144 -7.51 25.69 8.98
CA THR A 144 -7.52 26.65 10.09
C THR A 144 -7.95 25.99 11.40
N SER A 145 -9.01 25.18 11.34
CA SER A 145 -9.53 24.42 12.50
C SER A 145 -8.51 23.42 13.04
N VAL A 146 -7.98 22.58 12.14
CA VAL A 146 -7.07 21.48 12.46
C VAL A 146 -5.73 22.00 12.97
N VAL A 147 -5.15 23.03 12.35
CA VAL A 147 -3.90 23.67 12.82
C VAL A 147 -4.09 24.23 14.22
N LYS A 148 -5.17 24.99 14.45
CA LYS A 148 -5.47 25.56 15.77
C LYS A 148 -5.65 24.49 16.84
N HIS A 149 -6.31 23.38 16.51
CA HIS A 149 -6.57 22.30 17.46
C HIS A 149 -5.33 21.43 17.75
N LYS A 150 -4.51 21.14 16.74
CA LYS A 150 -3.40 20.19 16.83
C LYS A 150 -2.08 20.81 17.27
N LEU A 151 -1.78 22.04 16.84
CA LEU A 151 -0.57 22.76 17.27
C LEU A 151 -0.81 23.60 18.52
N GLY A 152 -2.07 23.96 18.79
CA GLY A 152 -2.41 24.86 19.89
C GLY A 152 -1.84 26.26 19.70
N PHE A 153 -2.18 27.15 20.63
CA PHE A 153 -1.56 28.48 20.71
C PHE A 153 -0.57 28.50 21.87
N CYS A 154 0.70 28.78 21.57
CA CYS A 154 1.77 28.82 22.57
C CYS A 154 2.17 30.25 22.97
N GLY A 155 1.41 31.27 22.54
CA GLY A 155 1.77 32.67 22.78
C GLY A 155 3.10 33.04 22.13
N ASN A 156 4.02 33.58 22.94
CA ASN A 156 5.40 33.90 22.54
C ASN A 156 6.41 32.78 22.86
N ASP A 157 5.93 31.59 23.26
CA ASP A 157 6.74 30.45 23.67
C ASP A 157 6.73 29.33 22.59
N TYR A 158 7.61 28.35 22.71
CA TYR A 158 7.73 27.23 21.77
C TYR A 158 7.36 25.89 22.44
N ALA A 159 6.64 25.05 21.70
CA ALA A 159 6.28 23.70 22.16
C ALA A 159 6.87 22.64 21.22
N PRO A 160 7.47 21.57 21.75
CA PRO A 160 7.93 20.46 20.93
C PRO A 160 6.72 19.68 20.37
N VAL A 161 6.71 19.47 19.05
CA VAL A 161 5.65 18.71 18.36
C VAL A 161 6.27 17.54 17.61
N LYS A 162 5.60 16.39 17.66
CA LYS A 162 5.93 15.25 16.80
C LYS A 162 5.47 15.55 15.37
N LEU A 163 6.35 16.13 14.58
CA LEU A 163 6.03 16.69 13.26
C LEU A 163 5.30 15.69 12.35
N LEU A 164 5.91 14.53 12.07
CA LEU A 164 5.36 13.58 11.10
C LEU A 164 3.97 13.02 11.50
N PRO A 165 3.76 12.47 12.72
CA PRO A 165 2.44 12.02 13.14
C PRO A 165 1.39 13.14 13.10
N THR A 166 1.79 14.35 13.50
CA THR A 166 0.90 15.51 13.52
C THR A 166 0.49 15.90 12.11
N LEU A 167 1.44 16.02 11.18
CA LEU A 167 1.17 16.33 9.77
C LEU A 167 0.28 15.28 9.11
N LEU A 168 0.54 13.99 9.34
CA LEU A 168 -0.28 12.91 8.77
C LEU A 168 -1.73 12.98 9.23
N ASP A 169 -1.95 13.27 10.51
CA ASP A 169 -3.29 13.44 11.08
C ASP A 169 -4.01 14.68 10.51
N MET A 170 -3.28 15.79 10.35
CA MET A 170 -3.82 17.01 9.73
C MET A 170 -4.23 16.78 8.28
N VAL A 171 -3.33 16.23 7.47
CA VAL A 171 -3.56 15.96 6.04
C VAL A 171 -4.70 14.96 5.86
N SER A 172 -4.78 13.94 6.73
CA SER A 172 -5.87 12.96 6.69
C SER A 172 -7.22 13.59 6.99
N SER A 173 -7.30 14.48 7.99
CA SER A 173 -8.53 15.21 8.34
C SER A 173 -8.97 16.12 7.20
N MET A 174 -8.04 16.92 6.64
CA MET A 174 -8.28 17.81 5.50
C MET A 174 -8.75 17.06 4.25
N THR A 175 -8.08 15.96 3.91
CA THR A 175 -8.47 15.12 2.76
C THR A 175 -9.85 14.52 2.98
N SER A 176 -10.14 14.07 4.20
CA SER A 176 -11.44 13.50 4.56
C SER A 176 -12.55 14.55 4.52
N ARG A 177 -12.29 15.81 4.88
CA ARG A 177 -13.25 16.90 4.77
C ARG A 177 -13.77 17.06 3.33
N VAL A 178 -12.87 16.99 2.34
CA VAL A 178 -13.23 17.12 0.93
C VAL A 178 -13.96 15.88 0.42
N LEU A 179 -13.51 14.67 0.80
CA LEU A 179 -14.02 13.42 0.22
C LEU A 179 -15.30 12.90 0.87
N VAL A 180 -15.43 13.01 2.19
CA VAL A 180 -16.54 12.42 2.98
C VAL A 180 -17.32 13.46 3.80
N GLY A 181 -16.84 14.70 3.84
CA GLY A 181 -17.53 15.79 4.52
C GLY A 181 -17.37 15.81 6.06
N PRO A 182 -18.04 16.77 6.72
CA PRO A 182 -17.95 17.00 8.16
C PRO A 182 -18.13 15.78 9.08
N PRO A 183 -19.11 14.87 8.84
CA PRO A 183 -19.43 13.83 9.82
C PRO A 183 -18.33 12.79 10.01
N LEU A 184 -17.53 12.54 8.97
CA LEU A 184 -16.47 11.54 8.99
C LEU A 184 -15.07 12.16 9.06
N CYS A 185 -14.89 13.44 8.71
CA CYS A 185 -13.55 14.04 8.65
C CYS A 185 -12.80 14.07 9.98
N HIS A 186 -13.52 14.15 11.11
CA HIS A 186 -12.94 14.09 12.47
C HIS A 186 -13.18 12.74 13.17
N ASN A 187 -13.79 11.77 12.49
CA ASN A 187 -14.08 10.47 13.08
C ASN A 187 -12.76 9.70 13.30
N LYS A 188 -12.42 9.45 14.57
CA LYS A 188 -11.15 8.78 14.93
C LYS A 188 -11.03 7.37 14.35
N GLU A 189 -12.15 6.67 14.17
CA GLU A 189 -12.15 5.33 13.59
C GLU A 189 -11.88 5.39 12.08
N TRP A 190 -12.48 6.35 11.37
CA TRP A 190 -12.20 6.65 9.96
C TRP A 190 -10.74 7.03 9.74
N LEU A 191 -10.24 8.04 10.45
CA LEU A 191 -8.86 8.52 10.31
C LEU A 191 -7.85 7.45 10.70
N GLY A 192 -8.15 6.68 11.76
CA GLY A 192 -7.34 5.54 12.18
C GLY A 192 -7.24 4.46 11.11
N CYS A 193 -8.34 4.14 10.41
CA CYS A 193 -8.32 3.21 9.29
C CYS A 193 -7.50 3.77 8.12
N LEU A 194 -7.68 5.04 7.76
CA LEU A 194 -6.98 5.66 6.63
C LEU A 194 -5.46 5.61 6.80
N LEU A 195 -4.97 5.94 8.01
CA LEU A 195 -3.55 5.90 8.34
C LEU A 195 -3.01 4.45 8.43
N LYS A 196 -3.65 3.60 9.23
CA LYS A 196 -3.14 2.24 9.51
C LYS A 196 -3.29 1.27 8.34
N TYR A 197 -4.28 1.47 7.49
CA TYR A 197 -4.47 0.63 6.30
C TYR A 197 -3.23 0.62 5.41
N THR A 198 -2.63 1.80 5.18
CA THR A 198 -1.43 1.90 4.33
C THR A 198 -0.24 1.16 4.94
N GLU A 199 -0.05 1.25 6.25
CA GLU A 199 1.01 0.56 6.97
C GLU A 199 0.81 -0.97 6.96
N ASP A 200 -0.40 -1.44 7.27
CA ASP A 200 -0.72 -2.86 7.32
C ASP A 200 -0.65 -3.50 5.92
N ALA A 201 -1.16 -2.80 4.91
CA ALA A 201 -1.11 -3.24 3.51
C ALA A 201 0.33 -3.31 3.00
N PHE A 202 1.17 -2.32 3.30
CA PHE A 202 2.57 -2.33 2.92
C PHE A 202 3.31 -3.51 3.55
N LYS A 203 3.14 -3.74 4.86
CA LYS A 203 3.73 -4.89 5.56
C LYS A 203 3.26 -6.22 4.97
N ALA A 204 1.97 -6.36 4.68
CA ALA A 204 1.42 -7.54 4.04
C ALA A 204 2.02 -7.78 2.65
N GLY A 205 2.13 -6.72 1.83
CA GLY A 205 2.76 -6.77 0.51
C GLY A 205 4.21 -7.26 0.57
N MET A 206 5.01 -6.72 1.48
CA MET A 206 6.40 -7.17 1.66
C MET A 206 6.49 -8.65 2.03
N ILE A 207 5.68 -9.12 2.98
CA ILE A 207 5.67 -10.52 3.43
C ILE A 207 5.28 -11.45 2.27
N LEU A 208 4.26 -11.06 1.49
CA LEU A 208 3.83 -11.81 0.32
C LEU A 208 4.90 -11.84 -0.79
N HIS A 209 5.68 -10.77 -0.96
CA HIS A 209 6.79 -10.77 -1.92
C HIS A 209 7.98 -11.62 -1.48
N MET A 210 8.23 -11.76 -0.19
CA MET A 210 9.30 -12.60 0.35
C MET A 210 8.93 -14.09 0.41
N THR A 211 7.68 -14.44 0.09
CA THR A 211 7.16 -15.80 0.19
C THR A 211 6.69 -16.34 -1.16
N PRO A 212 6.74 -17.66 -1.42
CA PRO A 212 6.23 -18.21 -2.67
C PRO A 212 4.72 -18.04 -2.79
N SER A 213 4.25 -17.86 -4.02
CA SER A 213 2.81 -17.75 -4.32
C SER A 213 1.97 -18.93 -3.83
N ILE A 214 2.57 -20.13 -3.75
CA ILE A 214 1.89 -21.36 -3.29
C ILE A 214 1.38 -21.23 -1.85
N ILE A 215 2.08 -20.48 -0.99
CA ILE A 215 1.67 -20.33 0.42
C ILE A 215 0.81 -19.08 0.66
N HIS A 216 0.60 -18.25 -0.36
CA HIS A 216 -0.22 -17.04 -0.22
C HIS A 216 -1.66 -17.32 0.24
N PRO A 217 -2.37 -18.38 -0.19
CA PRO A 217 -3.71 -18.70 0.33
C PRO A 217 -3.73 -19.01 1.84
N LEU A 218 -2.67 -19.65 2.33
CA LEU A 218 -2.51 -19.95 3.76
C LEU A 218 -2.20 -18.66 4.54
N LEU A 219 -1.27 -17.84 4.04
CA LEU A 219 -0.95 -16.54 4.63
C LEU A 219 -2.17 -15.61 4.63
N ASN A 220 -2.97 -15.63 3.58
CA ASN A 220 -4.23 -14.88 3.51
C ASN A 220 -5.22 -15.23 4.62
N SER A 221 -5.11 -16.44 5.17
CA SER A 221 -5.97 -16.89 6.27
C SER A 221 -5.33 -16.71 7.64
N LEU A 222 -4.00 -16.63 7.77
CA LEU A 222 -3.29 -16.61 9.06
C LEU A 222 -2.55 -15.29 9.36
N LEU A 223 -2.29 -14.45 8.36
CA LEU A 223 -1.45 -13.27 8.49
C LEU A 223 -2.25 -12.12 9.13
N PRO A 224 -1.87 -11.64 10.33
CA PRO A 224 -2.66 -10.63 11.05
C PRO A 224 -2.76 -9.31 10.28
N GLN A 225 -1.75 -8.97 9.47
CA GLN A 225 -1.78 -7.78 8.61
C GLN A 225 -2.90 -7.85 7.57
N LEU A 226 -3.16 -9.02 6.98
CA LEU A 226 -4.26 -9.19 6.02
C LEU A 226 -5.62 -9.17 6.71
N TRP A 227 -5.72 -9.67 7.94
CA TRP A 227 -6.92 -9.49 8.75
C TRP A 227 -7.15 -8.03 9.11
N ALA A 228 -6.10 -7.27 9.43
CA ALA A 228 -6.18 -5.85 9.71
C ALA A 228 -6.67 -5.07 8.48
N VAL A 229 -6.11 -5.33 7.30
CA VAL A 229 -6.58 -4.79 6.00
C VAL A 229 -8.08 -5.03 5.81
N ARG A 230 -8.56 -6.26 6.00
CA ARG A 230 -10.00 -6.58 5.89
C ARG A 230 -10.84 -5.86 6.93
N ARG A 231 -10.35 -5.74 8.16
CA ARG A 231 -11.02 -5.00 9.25
C ARG A 231 -11.16 -3.53 8.89
N HIS A 232 -10.09 -2.88 8.40
CA HIS A 232 -10.13 -1.49 7.95
C HIS A 232 -11.19 -1.30 6.86
N TYR A 233 -11.24 -2.21 5.87
CA TYR A 233 -12.24 -2.17 4.81
C TYR A 233 -13.68 -2.34 5.34
N ALA A 234 -13.90 -3.29 6.24
CA ALA A 234 -15.21 -3.51 6.86
C ALA A 234 -15.67 -2.30 7.67
N THR A 235 -14.76 -1.68 8.43
CA THR A 235 -15.03 -0.47 9.20
C THR A 235 -15.36 0.71 8.29
N VAL A 236 -14.56 0.97 7.26
CA VAL A 236 -14.80 2.03 6.28
C VAL A 236 -16.14 1.82 5.59
N LYS A 237 -16.44 0.60 5.14
CA LYS A 237 -17.72 0.26 4.52
C LYS A 237 -18.89 0.56 5.46
N ARG A 238 -18.81 0.15 6.73
CA ARG A 238 -19.85 0.43 7.74
C ARG A 238 -20.07 1.93 7.93
N LEU A 239 -18.99 2.71 8.07
CA LEU A 239 -19.06 4.16 8.30
C LEU A 239 -19.65 4.90 7.10
N VAL A 240 -19.20 4.56 5.89
CA VAL A 240 -19.68 5.18 4.65
C VAL A 240 -21.13 4.77 4.36
N THR A 241 -21.50 3.50 4.51
CA THR A 241 -22.89 3.07 4.33
C THR A 241 -23.83 3.80 5.28
N ALA A 242 -23.47 3.92 6.57
CA ALA A 242 -24.29 4.66 7.53
C ALA A 242 -24.47 6.13 7.12
N TYR A 243 -23.41 6.77 6.63
CA TYR A 243 -23.47 8.15 6.15
C TYR A 243 -24.34 8.31 4.89
N LEU A 244 -24.20 7.39 3.93
CA LEU A 244 -24.97 7.41 2.68
C LEU A 244 -26.47 7.21 2.92
N LEU A 245 -26.85 6.33 3.85
CA LEU A 245 -28.26 6.10 4.20
C LEU A 245 -28.90 7.37 4.76
N VAL A 246 -28.23 8.05 5.71
CA VAL A 246 -28.71 9.32 6.27
C VAL A 246 -28.88 10.40 5.19
N ARG A 247 -28.01 10.41 4.18
CA ARG A 247 -28.10 11.36 3.07
C ARG A 247 -29.17 11.00 2.04
N TYR A 248 -29.53 9.72 1.92
CA TYR A 248 -30.60 9.28 1.01
C TYR A 248 -31.99 9.53 1.60
N ASP A 249 -32.12 9.46 2.93
CA ASP A 249 -33.38 9.68 3.65
C ASP A 249 -33.75 11.18 3.82
N ASN A 250 -32.85 12.11 3.45
CA ASN A 250 -33.06 13.57 3.47
C ASN A 250 -33.02 14.15 2.06
#